data_AF-A0A8J3HPG4-F1
#
_entry.id   AF-A0A8J3HPG4-F1
#
_cell.length_a   1.000
_cell.length_b   1.000
_cell.length_c   1.000
_cell.angle_alpha   90.00
_cell.angle_beta   90.00
_cell.angle_gamma   90.00
#
_symmetry.space_group_name_H-M   'P 1'
#
loop_
_entity.id
_entity.type
_entity.pdbx_description
1 polymer ?
#
loop_
_entity_poly.entity_id
_entity_poly.type
_entity_poly.pdbx_seq_one_letter_code
_entity_poly.pdbx_strand_id
1 'polypeptide(L)'
;MLRLRAGIGLVIVSWLPIAQVVIWAAGLSGDTAEQTRLGIWAAQFLIGFVGLALAGVAAKAAVKAAGWRGLPRTLWHMFWTGRTP
;
A
#
# COMPACT_ATOMS: atom_id res chain seq x y z
N MET A 1 -2.13 -13.93 -5.78
CA MET A 1 -1.37 -13.09 -6.72
C MET A 1 -1.87 -11.66 -6.78
N LEU A 2 -3.10 -11.43 -7.26
CA LEU A 2 -3.68 -10.09 -7.32
C LEU A 2 -3.62 -9.37 -5.97
N ARG A 3 -3.89 -10.10 -4.88
CA ARG A 3 -3.79 -9.58 -3.50
C ARG A 3 -2.39 -9.08 -3.11
N LEU A 4 -1.30 -9.73 -3.57
CA LEU A 4 0.07 -9.29 -3.25
C LEU A 4 0.42 -8.01 -4.03
N ARG A 5 0.20 -8.01 -5.34
CA ARG A 5 0.46 -6.85 -6.20
C ARG A 5 -0.44 -5.67 -5.87
N ALA A 6 -1.74 -5.91 -5.67
CA ALA A 6 -2.68 -4.88 -5.24
C ALA A 6 -2.33 -4.37 -3.85
N GLY A 7 -1.98 -5.27 -2.91
CA GLY A 7 -1.55 -4.87 -1.58
C GLY A 7 -0.33 -3.95 -1.60
N ILE A 8 0.73 -4.35 -2.32
CA ILE A 8 1.94 -3.53 -2.52
C ILE A 8 1.59 -2.21 -3.22
N GLY A 9 0.76 -2.26 -4.27
CA GLY A 9 0.32 -1.07 -5.00
C GLY A 9 -0.41 -0.08 -4.10
N LEU A 10 -1.34 -0.55 -3.26
CA LEU A 10 -2.06 0.30 -2.31
C LEU A 10 -1.13 0.92 -1.27
N VAL A 11 -0.14 0.16 -0.78
CA VAL A 11 0.91 0.70 0.10
C VAL A 11 1.70 1.80 -0.61
N ILE A 12 2.15 1.58 -1.84
CA ILE A 12 2.89 2.60 -2.60
C ILE A 12 2.03 3.86 -2.82
N VAL A 13 0.76 3.68 -3.22
CA VAL A 13 -0.18 4.79 -3.45
C VAL A 13 -0.46 5.57 -2.17
N SER A 14 -0.53 4.91 -1.01
CA SER A 14 -0.72 5.59 0.28
C SER A 14 0.40 6.55 0.67
N TRP A 15 1.60 6.39 0.09
CA TRP A 15 2.77 7.24 0.36
C TRP A 15 2.87 8.44 -0.60
N LEU A 16 2.04 8.52 -1.63
CA LEU A 16 2.07 9.64 -2.57
C LEU A 16 1.62 10.94 -1.88
N PRO A 17 2.18 12.12 -2.23
CA PRO A 17 1.79 13.39 -1.63
C PRO A 17 0.46 13.93 -2.19
N ILE A 18 -0.61 13.11 -2.19
CA ILE A 18 -1.90 13.43 -2.82
C ILE A 18 -2.51 14.70 -2.19
N ALA A 19 -2.45 14.83 -0.87
CA ALA A 19 -2.96 16.01 -0.18
C ALA A 19 -2.33 17.31 -0.70
N GLN A 20 -1.02 17.32 -0.89
CA GLN A 20 -0.29 18.49 -1.38
C GLN A 20 -0.67 18.84 -2.82
N VAL A 21 -0.79 17.82 -3.68
CA VAL A 21 -1.21 18.00 -5.08
C VAL A 21 -2.61 18.57 -5.16
N VAL A 22 -3.55 18.04 -4.38
CA VAL A 22 -4.95 18.51 -4.35
C VAL A 22 -5.04 19.94 -3.83
N ILE A 23 -4.38 20.25 -2.71
CA ILE A 23 -4.36 21.59 -2.12
C ILE A 23 -3.79 22.62 -3.10
N TRP A 24 -2.68 22.28 -3.76
CA TRP A 24 -2.07 23.14 -4.76
C TRP A 24 -2.96 23.35 -5.98
N ALA A 25 -3.53 22.28 -6.54
CA ALA A 25 -4.37 22.35 -7.74
C ALA A 25 -5.70 23.09 -7.50
N ALA A 26 -6.26 22.97 -6.30
CA ALA A 26 -7.51 23.62 -5.93
C ALA A 26 -7.32 25.02 -5.32
N GLY A 27 -6.08 25.49 -5.14
CA GLY A 27 -5.77 26.79 -4.56
C GLY A 27 -6.26 26.96 -3.11
N LEU A 28 -6.34 25.85 -2.36
CA LEU A 28 -6.85 25.87 -0.98
C LEU A 28 -5.86 26.53 -0.04
N SER A 29 -6.38 27.29 0.94
CA SER A 29 -5.57 27.98 1.94
C SER A 29 -6.25 28.02 3.32
N GLY A 30 -5.45 28.32 4.35
CA GLY A 30 -5.92 28.40 5.74
C GLY A 30 -6.56 27.10 6.23
N ASP A 31 -7.65 27.23 7.00
CA ASP A 31 -8.31 26.10 7.66
C ASP A 31 -8.85 25.05 6.68
N THR A 32 -9.27 25.46 5.48
CA THR A 32 -9.77 24.53 4.45
C THR A 32 -8.67 23.60 3.91
N ALA A 33 -7.44 24.10 3.77
CA ALA A 33 -6.31 23.29 3.37
C ALA A 33 -5.94 22.27 4.46
N GLU A 34 -6.03 22.65 5.74
CA GLU A 34 -5.72 21.75 6.86
C GLU A 34 -6.77 20.64 7.01
N GLN A 35 -8.05 20.97 6.95
CA GLN A 35 -9.12 19.97 6.96
C GLN A 35 -9.01 19.00 5.78
N THR A 36 -8.70 19.51 4.58
CA THR A 36 -8.48 18.70 3.39
C THR A 36 -7.26 17.78 3.55
N ARG A 37 -6.16 18.29 4.11
CA ARG A 37 -4.96 17.50 4.39
C ARG A 37 -5.26 16.35 5.34
N LEU A 38 -5.95 16.62 6.45
CA LEU A 38 -6.33 15.60 7.42
C LEU A 38 -7.24 14.53 6.82
N GLY A 39 -8.25 14.94 6.04
CA GLY A 39 -9.17 14.01 5.37
C GLY A 39 -8.45 13.09 4.38
N ILE A 40 -7.59 13.65 3.53
CA ILE A 40 -6.81 12.87 2.56
C ILE A 40 -5.81 11.96 3.29
N TRP A 41 -5.12 12.48 4.31
CA TRP A 41 -4.19 11.68 5.11
C TRP A 41 -4.89 10.48 5.76
N ALA A 42 -6.08 10.67 6.35
CA ALA A 42 -6.86 9.59 6.93
C ALA A 42 -7.25 8.54 5.88
N ALA A 43 -7.69 8.97 4.69
CA ALA A 43 -8.00 8.06 3.58
C ALA A 43 -6.76 7.30 3.10
N GLN A 44 -5.62 7.98 2.95
CA GLN A 44 -4.36 7.35 2.56
C GLN A 44 -3.87 6.35 3.60
N PHE A 45 -4.00 6.68 4.89
CA PHE A 45 -3.68 5.77 5.98
C PHE A 45 -4.50 4.49 5.90
N LEU A 46 -5.83 4.60 5.68
CA LEU A 46 -6.71 3.44 5.51
C LEU A 46 -6.34 2.60 4.27
N ILE A 47 -6.04 3.26 3.14
CA ILE A 47 -5.59 2.60 1.91
C ILE A 47 -4.30 1.82 2.16
N GLY A 48 -3.32 2.43 2.82
CA GLY A 48 -2.05 1.80 3.16
C GLY A 48 -2.24 0.60 4.10
N PHE A 49 -3.12 0.74 5.10
CA PHE A 49 -3.46 -0.34 6.03
C PHE A 49 -4.11 -1.54 5.31
N VAL A 50 -5.09 -1.28 4.43
CA VAL A 50 -5.71 -2.32 3.60
C VAL A 50 -4.67 -2.97 2.68
N GLY A 51 -3.79 -2.18 2.10
CA GLY A 51 -2.69 -2.67 1.27
C GLY A 51 -1.77 -3.63 2.03
N LEU A 52 -1.36 -3.24 3.24
CA LEU A 52 -0.54 -4.05 4.13
C LEU A 52 -1.25 -5.36 4.52
N ALA A 53 -2.55 -5.30 4.84
CA ALA A 53 -3.34 -6.48 5.18
C ALA A 53 -3.40 -7.47 3.99
N LEU A 54 -3.66 -6.97 2.77
CA LEU A 54 -3.72 -7.78 1.56
C LEU A 54 -2.37 -8.43 1.23
N ALA A 55 -1.28 -7.66 1.32
CA ALA A 55 0.07 -8.17 1.12
C ALA A 55 0.45 -9.19 2.21
N GLY A 56 0.09 -8.92 3.47
CA GLY A 56 0.34 -9.79 4.62
C GLY A 56 -0.36 -11.14 4.52
N VAL A 57 -1.60 -11.20 4.01
CA VAL A 57 -2.30 -12.47 3.76
C VAL A 57 -1.55 -13.32 2.72
N ALA A 58 -1.03 -12.70 1.65
CA ALA A 58 -0.23 -13.41 0.66
C ALA A 58 1.12 -13.86 1.22
N ALA A 59 1.77 -13.02 2.04
CA ALA A 59 3.02 -13.37 2.71
C ALA A 59 2.86 -14.51 3.71
N LYS A 60 1.76 -14.56 4.46
CA LYS A 60 1.45 -15.66 5.38
C LYS A 60 1.39 -17.01 4.66
N ALA A 61 0.79 -17.06 3.48
CA ALA A 61 0.75 -18.27 2.66
C ALA A 61 2.16 -18.70 2.21
N ALA A 62 3.00 -17.74 1.78
CA ALA A 62 4.38 -17.99 1.38
C ALA A 62 5.26 -18.47 2.55
N VAL A 63 5.10 -17.88 3.74
CA VAL A 63 5.80 -18.33 4.98
C VAL A 63 5.44 -19.77 5.31
N LYS A 64 4.15 -20.14 5.23
CA LYS A 64 3.72 -21.52 5.51
C LYS A 64 4.36 -22.55 4.58
N ALA A 65 4.61 -22.19 3.32
CA ALA A 65 5.16 -23.11 2.33
C ALA A 65 6.70 -23.18 2.37
N ALA A 66 7.38 -22.03 2.51
CA ALA A 66 8.84 -21.93 2.33
C ALA A 66 9.63 -21.59 3.61
N GLY A 67 8.94 -21.31 4.72
CA GLY A 67 9.54 -20.83 5.96
C GLY A 67 10.04 -19.37 5.89
N TRP A 68 10.43 -18.83 7.04
CA TRP A 68 10.83 -17.42 7.18
C TRP A 68 12.14 -17.06 6.45
N ARG A 69 13.09 -18.01 6.37
CA ARG A 69 14.41 -17.79 5.75
C ARG A 69 14.32 -17.52 4.25
N GLY A 70 13.39 -18.18 3.54
CA GLY A 70 13.19 -18.00 2.10
C GLY A 70 12.24 -16.86 1.73
N LEU A 71 11.54 -16.29 2.71
CA LEU A 71 10.41 -15.41 2.49
C LEU A 71 10.70 -14.21 1.56
N PRO A 72 11.80 -13.45 1.71
CA PRO A 72 12.05 -12.29 0.86
C PRO A 72 12.19 -12.68 -0.62
N ARG A 73 12.95 -13.76 -0.88
CA ARG A 73 13.17 -14.27 -2.24
C ARG A 73 11.90 -14.83 -2.84
N THR A 74 11.11 -15.56 -2.05
CA THR A 74 9.82 -16.11 -2.47
C THR A 74 8.82 -15.00 -2.79
N LEU A 75 8.68 -13.99 -1.93
CA LEU A 75 7.81 -12.84 -2.18
C LEU A 75 8.23 -12.05 -3.42
N TRP A 76 9.54 -11.83 -3.60
CA TRP A 76 10.08 -11.18 -4.79
C TRP A 76 9.73 -11.97 -6.06
N HIS A 77 9.93 -13.28 -6.02
CA HIS A 77 9.57 -14.15 -7.14
C HIS A 77 8.06 -14.09 -7.41
N MET A 78 7.21 -14.24 -6.38
CA MET A 78 5.75 -14.15 -6.49
C MET A 78 5.28 -12.81 -7.05
N PHE A 79 5.95 -11.72 -6.72
CA PHE A 79 5.63 -10.39 -7.23
C PHE A 79 5.90 -10.27 -8.74
N TRP A 80 7.05 -10.76 -9.20
CA TRP A 80 7.46 -10.67 -10.60
C TRP A 80 6.79 -11.70 -11.49
N THR A 81 6.83 -12.98 -11.10
CA THR A 81 6.33 -14.07 -11.94
C THR A 81 4.83 -14.30 -11.79
N GLY A 82 4.22 -13.77 -10.71
CA GLY A 82 2.83 -14.05 -10.40
C GLY A 82 2.58 -15.53 -10.15
N ARG A 83 3.58 -16.31 -9.73
CA ARG A 83 3.46 -17.74 -9.38
C ARG A 83 3.74 -17.94 -7.90
N THR A 84 2.93 -18.76 -7.23
CA THR A 84 3.15 -19.21 -5.86
C THR A 84 4.22 -20.29 -5.90
N PRO A 85 5.06 -20.39 -4.86
CA PRO A 85 5.91 -21.57 -4.68
C PRO A 85 5.07 -22.84 -4.56
#